data_AF-A0A1L7JNX9-F1
#
_entry.id   AF-A0A1L7JNX9-F1
#
_cell.length_a   1.000
_cell.length_b   1.000
_cell.length_c   1.000
_cell.angle_alpha   90.00
_cell.angle_beta   90.00
_cell.angle_gamma   90.00
#
_symmetry.space_group_name_H-M   'P 1'
#
loop_
_entity.id
_entity.type
_entity.pdbx_description
1 polymer ?
#
loop_
_entity_poly.entity_id
_entity_poly.type
_entity_poly.pdbx_seq_one_letter_code
_entity_poly.pdbx_strand_id
1 'polypeptide(L)'
;MFAGKAMQTRTLTNRQIDGLIKSIPVCQPNIKEYERNMTSYGVSALFPISNPDLTHPNGAYVGRNLFSGSPVFINQFIGPPLLNNPNIGVFGIPGSGKSVFIKSFINKHSSLGTKIAVLDPEGEYKKSIVDLMDGVYITITAGEISGINLFDISPDLMKNWCRICSHNG
;
A
#
# COMPACT_ATOMS: atom_id res chain seq x y z
N MET A 1 -14.53 -18.58 -12.99
CA MET A 1 -14.65 -19.68 -13.97
C MET A 1 -15.83 -19.34 -14.89
N PHE A 2 -15.61 -18.49 -15.90
CA PHE A 2 -16.66 -18.07 -16.84
C PHE A 2 -16.90 -19.20 -17.84
N ALA A 3 -18.01 -19.92 -17.67
CA ALA A 3 -18.37 -21.08 -18.47
C ALA A 3 -18.58 -20.69 -19.94
N GLY A 4 -17.91 -21.42 -20.84
CA GLY A 4 -17.78 -21.15 -22.28
C GLY A 4 -19.04 -21.33 -23.14
N LYS A 5 -20.18 -20.76 -22.72
CA LYS A 5 -21.41 -20.70 -23.54
C LYS A 5 -21.66 -19.35 -24.22
N ALA A 6 -20.86 -18.32 -23.95
CA ALA A 6 -21.11 -16.98 -24.49
C ALA A 6 -20.40 -16.68 -25.84
N MET A 7 -19.32 -17.41 -26.16
CA MET A 7 -18.50 -17.16 -27.36
C MET A 7 -18.56 -18.36 -28.29
N GLN A 8 -19.34 -18.24 -29.36
CA GLN A 8 -19.31 -19.19 -30.47
C GLN A 8 -18.41 -18.63 -31.57
N THR A 9 -17.38 -19.38 -31.92
CA THR A 9 -16.55 -19.08 -33.09
C THR A 9 -17.33 -19.45 -34.35
N ARG A 10 -17.44 -18.50 -35.29
CA ARG A 10 -18.01 -18.75 -36.62
C ARG A 10 -16.89 -18.69 -37.65
N THR A 11 -16.86 -19.66 -38.56
CA THR A 11 -15.92 -19.66 -39.68
C THR A 11 -16.42 -18.72 -40.77
N LEU A 12 -15.51 -17.89 -41.30
CA LEU A 12 -15.78 -17.03 -42.45
C LEU A 12 -15.59 -17.83 -43.74
N THR A 13 -16.58 -18.63 -44.11
CA THR A 13 -16.55 -19.43 -45.35
C THR A 13 -16.53 -18.51 -46.57
N ASN A 14 -15.56 -18.70 -47.46
CA ASN A 14 -15.33 -17.89 -48.68
C ASN A 14 -14.96 -16.42 -48.43
N ARG A 15 -14.60 -16.04 -47.20
CA ARG A 15 -14.18 -14.67 -46.82
C ARG A 15 -12.93 -14.67 -45.93
N GLN A 16 -12.02 -15.61 -46.19
CA GLN A 16 -10.84 -15.83 -45.34
C GLN A 16 -9.89 -14.62 -45.36
N ILE A 17 -9.71 -13.99 -46.52
CA ILE A 17 -8.83 -12.81 -46.70
C ILE A 17 -9.37 -11.60 -45.93
N ASP A 18 -10.68 -11.34 -46.01
CA ASP A 18 -11.34 -10.27 -45.23
C ASP A 18 -11.16 -10.46 -43.72
N GLY A 19 -11.27 -11.72 -43.25
CA GLY A 19 -11.04 -12.08 -41.86
C GLY A 19 -9.59 -11.82 -41.42
N LEU A 20 -8.63 -12.19 -42.26
CA LEU A 20 -7.21 -11.97 -41.99
C LEU A 20 -6.89 -10.48 -41.90
N ILE A 21 -7.28 -9.68 -42.90
CA ILE A 21 -7.00 -8.23 -42.94
C ILE A 21 -7.56 -7.52 -41.68
N LYS A 22 -8.73 -7.94 -41.22
CA LYS A 22 -9.40 -7.35 -40.04
C LYS A 22 -8.91 -7.89 -38.70
N SER A 23 -8.19 -9.01 -38.69
CA SER A 23 -7.55 -9.55 -37.49
C SER A 23 -6.23 -8.87 -37.15
N ILE A 24 -5.66 -8.13 -38.11
CA ILE A 24 -4.45 -7.32 -37.92
C ILE A 24 -4.83 -6.09 -37.08
N PRO A 25 -3.95 -5.58 -36.19
CA PRO A 25 -4.20 -4.39 -35.37
C PRO A 25 -4.24 -3.07 -36.16
N VAL A 26 -4.79 -3.09 -37.37
CA VAL A 26 -5.15 -1.91 -38.14
C VAL A 26 -6.63 -1.70 -37.84
N CYS A 27 -6.96 -0.63 -37.10
CA CYS A 27 -8.31 -0.33 -36.62
C CYS A 27 -9.31 -0.14 -37.79
N GLN A 28 -9.77 -1.25 -38.37
CA GLN A 28 -10.65 -1.31 -39.52
C GLN A 28 -12.06 -1.74 -39.09
N PRO A 29 -13.11 -1.29 -39.81
CA PRO A 29 -14.49 -1.59 -39.44
C PRO A 29 -14.78 -3.10 -39.49
N ASN A 30 -15.64 -3.55 -38.58
CA ASN A 30 -16.06 -4.95 -38.43
C ASN A 30 -16.65 -5.54 -39.73
N ILE A 31 -16.70 -6.87 -39.82
CA ILE A 31 -17.34 -7.57 -40.95
C ILE A 31 -18.85 -7.42 -40.79
N LYS A 32 -19.48 -6.72 -41.74
CA LYS A 32 -20.94 -6.61 -41.87
C LYS A 32 -21.57 -8.01 -41.80
N GLU A 33 -22.71 -8.14 -41.13
CA GLU A 33 -23.43 -9.40 -40.82
C GLU A 33 -22.84 -10.27 -39.69
N TYR A 34 -21.63 -9.96 -39.22
CA TYR A 34 -20.96 -10.67 -38.10
C TYR A 34 -20.79 -9.78 -36.86
N GLU A 35 -21.51 -8.66 -36.80
CA GLU A 35 -21.52 -7.74 -35.66
C GLU A 35 -22.33 -8.31 -34.51
N ARG A 36 -21.89 -8.05 -33.28
CA ARG A 36 -22.63 -8.41 -32.06
C ARG A 36 -22.85 -7.14 -31.25
N ASN A 37 -24.11 -6.85 -30.95
CA ASN A 37 -24.47 -5.82 -29.99
C ASN A 37 -24.00 -6.28 -28.61
N MET A 38 -23.18 -5.46 -27.97
CA MET A 38 -22.72 -5.67 -26.61
C MET A 38 -23.11 -4.45 -25.79
N THR A 39 -23.59 -4.68 -24.57
CA THR A 39 -23.87 -3.58 -23.66
C THR A 39 -22.57 -2.88 -23.27
N SER A 40 -22.62 -1.58 -22.97
CA SER A 40 -21.45 -0.84 -22.48
C SER A 40 -20.81 -1.51 -21.25
N TYR A 41 -21.63 -2.16 -20.41
CA TYR A 41 -21.16 -2.97 -19.28
C TYR A 41 -20.35 -4.21 -19.71
N GLY A 42 -20.80 -4.90 -20.77
CA GLY A 42 -20.05 -6.00 -21.37
C GLY A 42 -18.72 -5.54 -21.96
N VAL A 43 -18.69 -4.35 -22.58
CA VAL A 43 -17.46 -3.73 -23.08
C VAL A 43 -16.51 -3.37 -21.92
N SER A 44 -17.02 -2.79 -20.84
CA SER A 44 -16.20 -2.47 -19.66
C SER A 44 -15.63 -3.70 -18.95
N ALA A 45 -16.32 -4.85 -19.01
CA ALA A 45 -15.81 -6.09 -18.44
C ALA A 45 -14.64 -6.71 -19.25
N LEU A 46 -14.46 -6.30 -20.51
CA LEU A 46 -13.32 -6.69 -21.33
C LEU A 46 -12.11 -5.77 -21.15
N PHE A 47 -12.30 -4.61 -20.49
CA PHE A 47 -11.15 -3.83 -20.07
C PHE A 47 -10.38 -4.66 -19.05
N PRO A 48 -9.07 -4.89 -19.26
CA PRO A 48 -8.27 -5.53 -18.25
C PRO A 48 -8.34 -4.65 -17.00
N ILE A 49 -9.00 -5.14 -15.94
CA ILE A 49 -8.88 -4.55 -14.62
C ILE A 49 -7.43 -4.81 -14.21
N SER A 50 -6.53 -3.91 -14.59
CA SER A 50 -5.18 -3.89 -14.05
C SER A 50 -5.32 -3.39 -12.62
N ASN A 51 -5.54 -4.30 -11.68
CA ASN A 51 -5.23 -4.01 -10.30
C ASN A 51 -3.71 -4.17 -10.19
N PRO A 52 -2.91 -3.09 -10.13
CA PRO A 52 -1.48 -3.24 -9.96
C PRO A 52 -1.24 -3.90 -8.61
N ASP A 53 -0.53 -5.03 -8.61
CA ASP A 53 -0.07 -5.63 -7.36
C ASP A 53 0.86 -4.64 -6.67
N LEU A 54 0.41 -4.10 -5.53
CA LEU A 54 1.19 -3.18 -4.72
C LEU A 54 2.24 -3.98 -3.94
N THR A 55 3.49 -3.94 -4.40
CA THR A 55 4.62 -4.58 -3.72
C THR A 55 5.86 -3.72 -3.86
N HIS A 56 6.35 -3.20 -2.73
CA HIS A 56 7.60 -2.47 -2.68
C HIS A 56 8.78 -3.43 -2.49
N PRO A 57 9.92 -3.21 -3.16
CA PRO A 57 11.17 -3.88 -2.81
C PRO A 57 11.55 -3.57 -1.35
N ASN A 58 12.00 -4.60 -0.62
CA ASN A 58 12.40 -4.51 0.79
C ASN A 58 11.33 -3.93 1.74
N GLY A 59 10.06 -4.20 1.48
CA GLY A 59 8.95 -3.80 2.35
C GLY A 59 8.62 -4.80 3.45
N ALA A 60 7.97 -4.33 4.51
CA ALA A 60 7.34 -5.19 5.50
C ALA A 60 6.09 -5.86 4.90
N TYR A 61 5.91 -7.15 5.17
CA TYR A 61 4.72 -7.89 4.72
C TYR A 61 3.44 -7.38 5.43
N VAL A 62 2.45 -6.98 4.66
CA VAL A 62 1.19 -6.42 5.18
C VAL A 62 0.05 -7.42 5.08
N GLY A 63 -0.02 -8.14 3.96
CA GLY A 63 -1.09 -9.08 3.69
C GLY A 63 -1.04 -9.57 2.25
N ARG A 64 -2.20 -9.95 1.71
CA ARG A 64 -2.34 -10.38 0.32
C ARG A 64 -3.42 -9.58 -0.38
N ASN A 65 -3.23 -9.36 -1.67
CA ASN A 65 -4.27 -8.86 -2.54
C ASN A 65 -5.38 -9.92 -2.65
N LEU A 66 -6.63 -9.53 -2.39
CA LEU A 66 -7.77 -10.45 -2.39
C LEU A 66 -8.16 -10.91 -3.80
N PHE A 67 -7.79 -10.16 -4.83
CA PHE A 67 -8.11 -10.46 -6.22
C PHE A 67 -7.07 -11.35 -6.89
N SER A 68 -5.79 -10.97 -6.80
CA SER A 68 -4.68 -11.72 -7.42
C SER A 68 -4.11 -12.81 -6.51
N GLY A 69 -4.32 -12.72 -5.20
CA GLY A 69 -3.68 -13.59 -4.22
C GLY A 69 -2.21 -13.22 -3.94
N SER A 70 -1.66 -12.24 -4.66
CA SER A 70 -0.26 -11.81 -4.52
C SER A 70 0.02 -11.22 -3.14
N PRO A 71 1.21 -11.48 -2.55
CA PRO A 71 1.61 -10.84 -1.30
C PRO A 71 1.79 -9.33 -1.51
N VAL A 72 1.52 -8.55 -0.45
CA VAL A 72 1.66 -7.09 -0.42
C VAL A 72 2.74 -6.72 0.57
N PHE A 73 3.79 -6.07 0.06
CA PHE A 73 4.90 -5.55 0.86
C PHE A 73 4.91 -4.03 0.80
N ILE A 74 5.02 -3.39 1.97
CA ILE A 74 5.04 -1.93 2.08
C ILE A 74 6.37 -1.48 2.66
N ASN A 75 7.07 -0.64 1.90
CA ASN A 75 8.23 0.13 2.36
C ASN A 75 7.87 1.61 2.37
N GLN A 76 7.70 2.20 3.55
CA GLN A 76 7.36 3.62 3.71
C GLN A 76 8.51 4.56 3.36
N PHE A 77 9.75 4.08 3.40
CA PHE A 77 10.96 4.87 3.13
C PHE A 77 11.47 4.72 1.70
N ILE A 78 10.65 4.19 0.78
CA ILE A 78 11.07 3.92 -0.60
C ILE A 78 11.33 5.19 -1.43
N GLY A 79 10.73 6.32 -1.04
CA GLY A 79 10.91 7.61 -1.70
C GLY A 79 10.25 7.75 -3.07
N PRO A 80 10.37 8.93 -3.71
CA PRO A 80 9.82 9.20 -5.03
C PRO A 80 10.51 8.37 -6.12
N PRO A 81 9.81 7.95 -7.19
CA PRO A 81 8.45 8.33 -7.59
C PRO A 81 7.34 7.51 -6.94
N LEU A 82 7.66 6.50 -6.12
CA LEU A 82 6.68 5.55 -5.60
C LEU A 82 5.90 6.12 -4.40
N LEU A 83 6.59 6.66 -3.40
CA LEU A 83 5.98 7.34 -2.24
C LEU A 83 6.64 8.71 -2.02
N ASN A 84 5.84 9.77 -2.04
CA ASN A 84 6.32 11.12 -1.72
C ASN A 84 6.43 11.35 -0.20
N ASN A 85 5.69 10.59 0.60
CA ASN A 85 5.62 10.78 2.04
C ASN A 85 5.68 9.41 2.75
N PRO A 86 6.56 9.23 3.76
CA PRO A 86 6.68 7.98 4.52
C PRO A 86 5.60 7.78 5.59
N ASN A 87 4.61 8.65 5.70
CA ASN A 87 3.57 8.56 6.72
C ASN A 87 2.52 7.49 6.37
N ILE A 88 2.14 6.67 7.36
CA ILE A 88 1.07 5.66 7.26
C ILE A 88 -0.05 5.99 8.25
N GLY A 89 -1.30 5.96 7.78
CA GLY A 89 -2.50 6.04 8.61
C GLY A 89 -3.25 4.71 8.63
N VAL A 90 -3.56 4.21 9.83
CA VAL A 90 -4.30 2.95 10.02
C VAL A 90 -5.69 3.27 10.60
N PHE A 91 -6.74 2.97 9.83
CA PHE A 91 -8.14 3.26 10.20
C PHE A 91 -8.98 1.98 10.24
N GLY A 92 -10.15 2.06 10.89
CA GLY A 92 -11.02 0.90 11.13
C GLY A 92 -11.99 1.10 12.30
N ILE A 93 -12.87 0.15 12.52
CA ILE A 93 -13.86 0.14 13.61
C ILE A 93 -13.25 -0.57 14.84
N PRO A 94 -13.65 -0.29 16.10
CA PRO A 94 -13.24 -1.11 17.23
C PRO A 94 -13.48 -2.61 16.97
N GLY A 95 -12.51 -3.46 17.30
CA GLY A 95 -12.55 -4.90 17.01
C GLY A 95 -12.12 -5.32 15.59
N SER A 96 -11.81 -4.38 14.69
CA SER A 96 -11.32 -4.70 13.33
C SER A 96 -9.89 -5.23 13.26
N GLY A 97 -9.19 -5.34 14.40
CA GLY A 97 -7.82 -5.84 14.46
C GLY A 97 -6.73 -4.78 14.27
N LYS A 98 -7.02 -3.49 14.44
CA LYS A 98 -6.01 -2.41 14.35
C LYS A 98 -4.78 -2.65 15.22
N SER A 99 -4.97 -2.93 16.51
CA SER A 99 -3.85 -3.15 17.45
C SER A 99 -3.01 -4.36 17.04
N VAL A 100 -3.66 -5.43 16.55
CA VAL A 100 -2.98 -6.63 16.05
C VAL A 100 -2.15 -6.31 14.80
N PHE A 101 -2.74 -5.56 13.88
CA PHE A 101 -2.06 -5.10 12.66
C PHE A 101 -0.83 -4.26 13.00
N ILE A 102 -0.98 -3.24 13.86
CA ILE A 102 0.11 -2.34 14.26
C ILE A 102 1.24 -3.13 14.94
N LYS A 103 0.93 -4.06 15.86
CA LYS A 103 1.93 -4.93 16.50
C LYS A 103 2.70 -5.76 15.47
N SER A 104 2.00 -6.41 14.54
CA SER A 104 2.64 -7.20 13.48
C SER A 104 3.49 -6.33 12.54
N PHE A 105 3.03 -5.12 12.23
CA PHE A 105 3.71 -4.18 11.36
C PHE A 105 5.01 -3.67 11.99
N ILE A 106 4.94 -3.25 13.26
CA ILE A 106 6.10 -2.86 14.07
C ILE A 106 7.13 -3.98 14.15
N ASN A 107 6.69 -5.22 14.44
CA ASN A 107 7.56 -6.40 14.48
C ASN A 107 8.36 -6.56 13.20
N LYS A 108 7.69 -6.52 12.05
CA LYS A 108 8.35 -6.69 10.74
C LYS A 108 9.29 -5.53 10.42
N HIS A 109 8.92 -4.29 10.76
CA HIS A 109 9.79 -3.13 10.54
C HIS A 109 11.04 -3.15 11.43
N SER A 110 10.90 -3.58 12.69
CA SER A 110 12.04 -3.77 13.59
C SER A 110 13.00 -4.83 13.05
N SER A 111 12.47 -5.95 12.53
CA SER A 111 13.30 -6.97 11.87
C SER A 111 14.01 -6.46 10.60
N LEU A 112 13.47 -5.43 9.94
CA LEU A 112 14.14 -4.74 8.83
C LEU A 112 15.17 -3.69 9.31
N GLY A 113 15.44 -3.58 10.61
CA GLY A 113 16.38 -2.63 11.21
C GLY A 113 15.83 -1.21 11.37
N THR A 114 14.51 -1.02 11.28
CA THR A 114 13.88 0.29 11.50
C THR A 114 13.83 0.59 12.99
N LYS A 115 14.26 1.80 13.40
CA LYS A 115 14.07 2.28 14.78
C LYS A 115 12.62 2.70 14.99
N ILE A 116 11.99 2.18 16.03
CA ILE A 116 10.56 2.39 16.30
C ILE A 116 10.40 2.96 17.71
N ALA A 117 9.58 4.00 17.82
CA ALA A 117 9.11 4.54 19.08
C ALA A 117 7.58 4.52 19.07
N VAL A 118 6.97 4.09 20.18
CA VAL A 118 5.51 3.96 20.31
C VAL A 118 5.07 4.77 21.52
N LEU A 119 4.06 5.62 21.31
CA LEU A 119 3.35 6.28 22.39
C LEU A 119 2.12 5.42 22.72
N ASP A 120 2.13 4.81 23.90
CA ASP A 120 1.14 3.84 24.32
C ASP A 120 0.39 4.32 25.57
N PRO A 121 -0.70 5.09 25.42
CA PRO A 121 -1.48 5.56 26.57
C PRO A 121 -2.25 4.43 27.28
N GLU A 122 -2.51 3.31 26.60
CA GLU A 122 -3.31 2.19 27.13
C GLU A 122 -2.44 1.06 27.72
N GLY A 123 -1.13 1.08 27.48
CA GLY A 123 -0.18 0.08 27.98
C GLY A 123 -0.25 -1.28 27.28
N GLU A 124 -0.93 -1.38 26.13
CA GLU A 124 -1.14 -2.63 25.39
C GLU A 124 0.13 -3.19 24.74
N TYR A 125 1.14 -2.35 24.53
CA TYR A 125 2.35 -2.67 23.76
C TYR A 125 3.55 -3.02 24.64
N LYS A 126 3.46 -2.77 25.95
CA LYS A 126 4.55 -3.05 26.92
C LYS A 126 5.09 -4.47 26.80
N LYS A 127 4.22 -5.48 26.86
CA LYS A 127 4.62 -6.89 26.74
C LYS A 127 5.21 -7.18 25.35
N SER A 128 4.57 -6.70 24.29
CA SER A 128 5.05 -6.98 22.93
C SER A 128 6.39 -6.35 22.60
N ILE A 129 6.71 -5.18 23.15
CA ILE A 129 7.95 -4.46 22.83
C ILE A 129 9.09 -4.94 23.73
N VAL A 130 8.85 -5.09 25.04
CA VAL A 130 9.89 -5.51 25.98
C VAL A 130 10.25 -6.98 25.77
N ASP A 131 9.25 -7.86 25.66
CA ASP A 131 9.52 -9.31 25.68
C ASP A 131 10.00 -9.85 24.32
N LEU A 132 9.59 -9.25 23.19
CA LEU A 132 9.92 -9.76 21.85
C LEU A 132 11.02 -8.98 21.12
N MET A 133 11.26 -7.72 21.48
CA MET A 133 12.22 -6.86 20.78
C MET A 133 13.40 -6.42 21.64
N ASP A 134 13.47 -6.85 22.90
CA ASP A 134 14.43 -6.34 23.89
C ASP A 134 14.40 -4.80 23.96
N GLY A 135 13.19 -4.24 23.81
CA GLY A 135 12.97 -2.80 23.74
C GLY A 135 12.89 -2.16 25.12
N VAL A 136 13.26 -0.88 25.21
CA VAL A 136 13.13 -0.09 26.43
C VAL A 136 11.71 0.46 26.54
N TYR A 137 11.03 0.17 27.66
CA TYR A 137 9.73 0.77 27.99
C TYR A 137 9.91 1.83 29.08
N ILE A 138 9.61 3.08 28.74
CA ILE A 138 9.68 4.23 29.66
C ILE A 138 8.27 4.60 30.08
N THR A 139 7.96 4.47 31.37
CA THR A 139 6.68 4.92 31.92
C THR A 139 6.75 6.41 32.20
N ILE A 140 5.81 7.18 31.67
CA ILE A 140 5.70 8.63 31.92
C ILE A 140 4.51 8.85 32.86
N THR A 141 4.80 9.08 34.14
CA THR A 141 3.79 9.38 35.18
C THR A 141 3.99 10.81 35.69
N ALA A 142 2.90 11.54 35.96
CA ALA A 142 2.99 12.86 36.56
C ALA A 142 3.59 12.78 37.98
N GLY A 143 4.64 13.54 38.25
CA GLY A 143 5.32 13.59 39.55
C GLY A 143 6.46 12.58 39.73
N GLU A 144 6.63 11.62 38.80
CA GLU A 144 7.77 10.70 38.79
C GLU A 144 8.83 11.14 37.77
N ILE A 145 10.11 10.92 38.12
CA ILE A 145 11.23 11.21 37.22
C ILE A 145 11.25 10.13 36.13
N SER A 146 10.59 10.41 35.01
CA SER A 146 10.54 9.52 33.83
C SER A 146 11.83 9.53 33.00
N GLY A 147 12.83 10.33 33.40
CA GLY A 147 14.12 10.45 32.71
C GLY A 147 14.09 11.30 31.44
N ILE A 148 12.94 11.89 31.08
CA ILE A 148 12.79 12.79 29.93
C ILE A 148 12.71 14.23 30.44
N ASN A 149 13.69 15.07 30.08
CA ASN A 149 13.68 16.49 30.39
C ASN A 149 13.34 17.30 29.12
N LEU A 150 12.21 18.02 29.14
CA LEU A 150 11.80 18.85 28.01
C LEU A 150 12.72 20.06 27.77
N PHE A 151 13.46 20.49 28.80
CA PHE A 151 14.41 21.59 28.72
C PHE A 151 15.81 21.15 28.29
N ASP A 152 16.04 19.84 28.15
CA ASP A 152 17.30 19.28 27.65
C ASP A 152 17.33 19.34 26.12
N ILE A 153 17.38 20.57 25.62
CA ILE A 153 17.41 20.87 24.19
C ILE A 153 18.84 20.66 23.70
N SER A 154 19.02 19.76 22.73
CA SER A 154 20.32 19.59 22.09
C SER A 154 20.75 20.87 21.35
N PRO A 155 22.04 21.25 21.36
CA PRO A 155 22.52 22.50 20.75
C PRO A 155 22.23 22.59 19.22
N ASP A 156 21.93 21.49 18.55
CA ASP A 156 21.52 21.48 17.13
C ASP A 156 20.12 22.10 16.90
N LEU A 157 19.21 22.01 17.87
CA LEU A 157 17.91 22.70 17.82
C LEU A 157 18.08 24.21 17.96
N MET A 158 19.04 24.68 18.76
CA MET A 158 19.35 26.12 18.89
C MET A 158 19.89 26.73 17.58
N LYS A 159 20.70 26.00 16.80
CA LYS A 159 21.25 26.50 15.53
C LYS A 159 20.17 26.73 14.46
N ASN A 160 19.14 25.88 14.42
CA ASN A 160 18.06 26.01 13.44
C ASN A 160 17.00 27.03 13.86
N TRP A 161 16.77 27.21 15.17
CA TRP A 161 15.92 28.28 15.70
C TRP A 161 16.55 29.67 15.57
N CYS A 162 17.85 29.79 15.81
CA CYS A 162 18.56 31.07 15.69
C CYS A 162 18.60 31.59 14.24
N ARG A 163 18.52 30.72 13.21
CA ARG A 163 18.37 31.15 11.81
C ARG A 163 17.00 31.77 11.50
N ILE A 164 15.94 31.33 12.17
CA ILE A 164 14.59 31.88 11.97
C ILE A 164 14.49 33.28 12.61
N CYS A 165 15.21 33.52 13.70
CA CYS A 165 15.24 34.84 14.37
C CYS A 165 16.30 35.81 13.79
N SER A 166 17.23 35.36 12.94
CA SER A 166 18.27 36.21 12.32
C SER A 166 17.84 36.87 10.98
N HIS A 167 16.55 36.85 10.66
CA HIS A 167 15.98 37.61 9.56
C HIS A 167 14.80 38.44 10.07
N ASN A 168 15.11 39.49 10.83
CA ASN A 168 14.50 40.83 10.79
C ASN A 168 14.79 41.59 12.09
N GLY A 169 15.54 42.70 11.97
CA GLY A 169 15.58 43.78 12.95
C GLY A 169 16.70 43.69 13.98
#